data_AF-A0A4S0N125-F1
#
_entry.id   AF-A0A4S0N125-F1
#
_cell.length_a   1.000
_cell.length_b   1.000
_cell.length_c   1.000
_cell.angle_alpha   90.00
_cell.angle_beta   90.00
_cell.angle_gamma   90.00
#
_symmetry.space_group_name_H-M   'P 1'
#
loop_
_entity.id
_entity.type
_entity.pdbx_description
1 polymer ?
#
loop_
_entity_poly.entity_id
_entity_poly.type
_entity_poly.pdbx_seq_one_letter_code
_entity_poly.pdbx_strand_id
1 'polypeptide(L)'
;PDFLRITSGLGNATPANVIILPALFEDEVKAVIELASFSEFRDTHQSFLNQLMESVGIVLNTIAATMRTEGLLKQSQLLTSELQARQTELTKKQEELHATNEELQEKAQLLENEKKQ
;
A
#
# COMPACT_ATOMS: atom_id res chain seq x y z
N PRO A 1 -16.19 -31.39 -8.68
CA PRO A 1 -15.31 -32.29 -7.91
C PRO A 1 -13.92 -32.51 -8.55
N ASP A 2 -13.37 -31.52 -9.27
CA ASP A 2 -12.24 -31.77 -10.19
C ASP A 2 -11.33 -30.53 -10.33
N PHE A 3 -10.91 -29.94 -9.20
CA PHE A 3 -10.23 -28.63 -9.17
C PHE A 3 -8.70 -28.68 -9.33
N LEU A 4 -8.07 -29.85 -9.16
CA LEU A 4 -6.61 -30.01 -9.26
C LEU A 4 -6.26 -30.98 -10.39
N ARG A 5 -5.54 -30.47 -11.38
CA ARG A 5 -4.99 -31.26 -12.49
C ARG A 5 -3.51 -30.94 -12.62
N ILE A 6 -2.69 -31.97 -12.65
CA ILE A 6 -1.27 -31.80 -12.98
C ILE A 6 -1.16 -31.91 -14.50
N THR A 7 -0.72 -30.83 -15.14
CA THR A 7 -0.59 -30.72 -16.60
C THR A 7 0.87 -30.78 -17.01
N SER A 8 1.17 -31.55 -18.05
CA SER A 8 2.48 -31.67 -18.68
C SER A 8 2.34 -31.55 -20.20
N GLY A 9 3.42 -31.23 -20.91
CA GLY A 9 3.44 -31.19 -22.37
C GLY A 9 3.08 -32.53 -23.04
N LEU A 10 3.02 -33.62 -22.26
CA LEU A 10 2.65 -34.96 -22.71
C LEU A 10 1.24 -35.41 -22.28
N GLY A 11 0.51 -34.62 -21.49
CA GLY A 11 -0.83 -34.98 -21.02
C GLY A 11 -1.20 -34.40 -19.65
N ASN A 12 -2.38 -34.78 -19.16
CA ASN A 12 -2.93 -34.30 -17.89
C ASN A 12 -3.37 -35.51 -17.03
N ALA A 13 -3.16 -35.44 -15.72
CA ALA A 13 -3.63 -36.46 -14.78
C ALA A 13 -4.10 -35.85 -13.46
N THR A 14 -5.02 -36.55 -12.80
CA THR A 14 -5.48 -36.19 -11.45
C THR A 14 -4.37 -36.48 -10.44
N PRO A 15 -4.06 -35.54 -9.52
CA PRO A 15 -3.10 -35.80 -8.46
C PRO A 15 -3.59 -36.94 -7.57
N ALA A 16 -2.67 -37.78 -7.12
CA ALA A 16 -2.98 -38.84 -6.16
C ALA A 16 -3.00 -38.31 -4.72
N ASN A 17 -2.24 -37.24 -4.45
CA ASN A 17 -2.02 -36.70 -3.10
C ASN A 17 -1.92 -35.18 -3.11
N VAL A 18 -2.40 -34.54 -2.04
CA VAL A 18 -2.34 -33.10 -1.81
C VAL A 18 -1.88 -32.84 -0.38
N ILE A 19 -1.01 -31.85 -0.18
CA ILE A 19 -0.58 -31.36 1.13
C ILE A 19 -0.81 -29.85 1.22
N ILE A 20 -1.27 -29.41 2.40
CA ILE A 20 -1.49 -28.01 2.73
C ILE A 20 -0.44 -27.58 3.75
N LEU A 21 0.29 -26.52 3.42
CA LEU A 21 1.47 -26.07 4.13
C LEU A 21 1.27 -24.61 4.57
N PRO A 22 0.91 -24.35 5.84
CA PRO A 22 0.83 -22.99 6.35
C PRO A 22 2.23 -22.39 6.50
N ALA A 23 2.42 -21.15 6.06
CA ALA A 23 3.60 -20.34 6.33
C ALA A 23 3.34 -19.52 7.61
N LEU A 24 4.09 -19.79 8.68
CA LEU A 24 3.88 -19.13 9.98
C LEU A 24 4.97 -18.12 10.28
N PHE A 25 4.61 -17.05 10.98
CA PHE A 25 5.52 -16.15 11.65
C PHE A 25 4.90 -15.75 12.99
N GLU A 26 5.61 -16.01 14.09
CA GLU A 26 5.13 -15.77 15.47
C GLU A 26 3.73 -16.38 15.71
N ASP A 27 3.56 -17.67 15.38
CA ASP A 27 2.31 -18.43 15.48
C ASP A 27 1.13 -17.90 14.64
N GLU A 28 1.33 -16.84 13.87
CA GLU A 28 0.35 -16.34 12.91
C GLU A 28 0.58 -16.90 11.51
N VAL A 29 -0.49 -17.41 10.88
CA VAL A 29 -0.47 -17.86 9.49
C VAL A 29 -0.39 -16.64 8.57
N LYS A 30 0.73 -16.48 7.87
CA LYS A 30 0.96 -15.41 6.88
C LYS A 30 0.52 -15.81 5.48
N ALA A 31 0.58 -17.10 5.15
CA ALA A 31 0.08 -17.66 3.89
C ALA A 31 -0.17 -19.16 4.01
N VAL A 32 -0.80 -19.73 2.99
CA VAL A 32 -0.98 -21.19 2.85
C VAL A 32 -0.53 -21.59 1.45
N ILE A 33 0.32 -22.61 1.36
CA ILE A 33 0.76 -23.21 0.10
C ILE A 33 0.09 -24.57 -0.05
N GLU A 34 -0.52 -24.80 -1.22
CA GLU A 34 -1.08 -26.09 -1.60
C GLU A 34 -0.15 -26.76 -2.62
N LEU A 35 0.25 -28.00 -2.34
CA LEU A 35 1.08 -28.80 -3.24
C LEU A 35 0.38 -30.12 -3.57
N ALA A 36 0.35 -30.45 -4.86
CA ALA A 36 -0.21 -31.70 -5.36
C ALA A 36 0.87 -32.58 -5.97
N SER A 37 0.76 -33.89 -5.78
CA SER A 37 1.73 -34.88 -6.23
C SER A 37 1.03 -36.13 -6.76
N PHE A 38 1.67 -36.81 -7.72
CA PHE A 38 1.26 -38.14 -8.17
C PHE A 38 1.65 -39.25 -7.20
N SER A 39 2.61 -38.98 -6.31
CA SER A 39 3.10 -39.92 -5.29
C SER A 39 2.82 -39.38 -3.89
N GLU A 40 2.72 -40.26 -2.90
CA GLU A 40 2.54 -39.87 -1.50
C GLU A 40 3.72 -39.05 -0.97
N PHE A 41 3.43 -38.10 -0.07
CA PHE A 41 4.44 -37.34 0.64
C PHE A 41 4.98 -38.16 1.81
N ARG A 42 6.19 -38.70 1.65
CA ARG A 42 6.90 -39.39 2.75
C ARG A 42 7.24 -38.41 3.88
N ASP A 43 7.47 -38.93 5.08
CA ASP A 43 7.85 -38.15 6.27
C ASP A 43 9.05 -37.23 6.02
N THR A 44 10.04 -37.68 5.25
CA THR A 44 11.20 -36.85 4.89
C THR A 44 10.81 -35.65 4.02
N HIS A 45 9.83 -35.79 3.14
CA HIS A 45 9.30 -34.68 2.34
C HIS A 45 8.53 -33.71 3.23
N GLN A 46 7.67 -34.23 4.12
CA GLN A 46 6.86 -33.41 5.02
C GLN A 46 7.73 -32.60 5.98
N SER A 47 8.72 -33.22 6.62
CA SER A 47 9.64 -32.54 7.53
C SER A 47 10.43 -31.43 6.83
N PHE A 48 10.93 -31.68 5.61
CA PHE A 48 11.60 -30.66 4.82
C PHE A 48 10.67 -29.50 4.47
N LEU A 49 9.45 -29.80 4.01
CA LEU A 49 8.46 -28.79 3.65
C LEU A 49 8.07 -27.94 4.86
N ASN A 50 7.84 -28.56 6.02
CA ASN A 50 7.54 -27.84 7.27
C ASN A 50 8.69 -26.88 7.65
N GLN A 51 9.94 -27.33 7.58
CA GLN A 51 11.10 -26.47 7.85
C GLN A 51 11.22 -25.33 6.84
N LEU A 52 10.93 -25.58 5.56
CA LEU A 52 10.89 -24.54 4.54
C LEU A 52 9.83 -23.48 4.86
N MET A 53 8.65 -23.90 5.33
CA MET A 53 7.53 -23.02 5.62
C MET A 53 7.82 -21.99 6.72
N GLU A 54 8.67 -22.32 7.70
CA GLU A 54 9.13 -21.37 8.72
C GLU A 54 9.87 -20.18 8.06
N SER A 55 10.80 -20.47 7.15
CA SER A 55 11.54 -19.43 6.42
C SER A 55 10.63 -18.62 5.49
N VAL A 56 9.71 -19.29 4.79
CA VAL A 56 8.72 -18.63 3.93
C VAL A 56 7.86 -17.65 4.72
N GLY A 57 7.41 -18.03 5.92
CA GLY A 57 6.61 -17.16 6.79
C GLY A 57 7.35 -15.88 7.19
N ILE A 58 8.64 -15.99 7.55
CA ILE A 58 9.50 -14.84 7.85
C ILE A 58 9.63 -13.91 6.64
N VAL A 59 9.91 -14.46 5.47
CA VAL A 59 10.10 -13.69 4.24
C VAL A 59 8.80 -12.96 3.87
N LEU A 60 7.66 -13.65 3.91
CA LEU A 60 6.36 -13.04 3.59
C LEU A 60 5.99 -11.94 4.58
N ASN A 61 6.23 -12.14 5.88
CA ASN A 61 6.00 -11.11 6.88
C ASN A 61 6.88 -9.87 6.62
N THR A 62 8.15 -10.08 6.29
CA THR A 62 9.09 -9.01 5.95
C THR A 62 8.61 -8.21 4.73
N ILE A 63 8.20 -8.90 3.65
CA ILE A 63 7.65 -8.26 2.46
C ILE A 63 6.41 -7.41 2.82
N ALA A 64 5.48 -7.97 3.60
CA ALA A 64 4.27 -7.25 4.02
C ALA A 64 4.59 -6.00 4.85
N ALA A 65 5.56 -6.09 5.77
CA ALA A 65 6.00 -4.95 6.58
C ALA A 65 6.65 -3.85 5.73
N THR A 66 7.51 -4.23 4.77
CA THR A 66 8.14 -3.30 3.83
C THR A 66 7.10 -2.60 2.96
N MET A 67 6.19 -3.35 2.35
CA MET A 67 5.12 -2.77 1.51
C MET A 67 4.23 -1.79 2.29
N ARG A 68 3.91 -2.12 3.55
CA ARG A 68 3.16 -1.20 4.43
C ARG A 68 3.94 0.10 4.66
N THR A 69 5.23 0.00 4.93
CA THR A 69 6.11 1.15 5.16
C THR A 69 6.21 2.03 3.92
N GLU A 70 6.41 1.43 2.74
CA GLU A 70 6.43 2.15 1.46
C GLU A 70 5.09 2.85 1.17
N GLY A 71 3.97 2.17 1.43
CA GLY A 71 2.63 2.73 1.30
C GLY A 71 2.41 3.96 2.19
N LEU A 72 2.81 3.86 3.47
CA LEU A 72 2.73 4.97 4.41
C LEU A 72 3.63 6.13 4.02
N LEU A 73 4.85 5.85 3.55
CA LEU A 73 5.78 6.88 3.06
C LEU A 73 5.17 7.64 1.88
N LYS A 74 4.60 6.92 0.91
CA LYS A 74 3.91 7.52 -0.24
C LYS A 74 2.74 8.39 0.19
N GLN A 75 1.91 7.92 1.13
CA GLN A 75 0.79 8.69 1.67
C GLN A 75 1.27 9.96 2.38
N SER A 76 2.34 9.88 3.17
CA SER A 76 2.93 11.03 3.86
C SER A 76 3.44 12.08 2.87
N GLN A 77 4.11 11.66 1.79
CA GLN A 77 4.62 12.55 0.75
C GLN A 77 3.48 13.26 0.00
N LEU A 78 2.42 12.52 -0.35
CA LEU A 78 1.22 13.10 -0.99
C LEU A 78 0.56 14.15 -0.09
N LEU A 79 0.34 13.83 1.19
CA LEU A 79 -0.25 14.76 2.15
C LEU A 79 0.62 16.01 2.31
N THR A 80 1.94 15.85 2.39
CA THR A 80 2.88 16.97 2.49
C THR A 80 2.78 17.89 1.26
N SER A 81 2.70 17.31 0.06
CA SER A 81 2.55 18.07 -1.18
C SER A 81 1.21 18.82 -1.24
N GLU A 82 0.11 18.18 -0.82
CA GLU A 82 -1.20 18.81 -0.76
C GLU A 82 -1.20 19.98 0.24
N LEU A 83 -0.61 19.80 1.43
CA LEU A 83 -0.50 20.86 2.43
C LEU A 83 0.32 22.04 1.92
N GLN A 84 1.44 21.81 1.21
CA GLN A 84 2.24 22.87 0.60
C GLN A 84 1.45 23.65 -0.46
N ALA A 85 0.68 22.94 -1.30
CA ALA A 85 -0.17 23.58 -2.31
C ALA A 85 -1.25 24.46 -1.66
N ARG A 86 -1.93 23.95 -0.63
CA ARG A 86 -2.93 24.74 0.13
C ARG A 86 -2.31 25.93 0.84
N GLN A 87 -1.11 25.78 1.42
CA GLN A 87 -0.41 26.88 2.06
C GLN A 87 -0.08 27.98 1.05
N THR A 88 0.39 27.60 -0.14
CA THR A 88 0.69 28.56 -1.22
C THR A 88 -0.57 29.31 -1.67
N GLU A 89 -1.69 28.59 -1.83
CA GLU A 89 -2.97 29.20 -2.17
C GLU A 89 -3.46 30.18 -1.08
N LEU A 90 -3.32 29.82 0.19
CA LEU A 90 -3.70 30.69 1.30
C LEU A 90 -2.83 31.94 1.36
N THR A 91 -1.51 31.81 1.19
CA THR A 91 -0.60 32.96 1.14
C THR A 91 -0.99 33.90 -0.01
N LYS A 92 -1.27 33.36 -1.20
CA LYS A 92 -1.70 34.18 -2.35
C LYS A 92 -3.02 34.90 -2.08
N LYS A 93 -4.02 34.22 -1.51
CA LYS A 93 -5.30 34.86 -1.11
C LYS A 93 -5.09 35.96 -0.08
N GLN A 94 -4.16 35.78 0.85
CA GLN A 94 -3.84 36.80 1.84
C GLN A 94 -3.20 38.03 1.18
N GLU A 95 -2.28 37.86 0.23
CA GLU A 95 -1.68 38.95 -0.55
C GLU A 95 -2.74 39.71 -1.36
N GLU A 96 -3.64 39.01 -2.05
CA GLU A 96 -4.75 39.62 -2.80
C GLU A 96 -5.70 40.43 -1.90
N LEU A 97 -6.02 39.92 -0.71
CA LEU A 97 -6.84 40.63 0.28
C LEU A 97 -6.13 41.88 0.82
N HIS A 98 -4.81 41.82 1.02
CA HIS A 98 -4.04 42.99 1.43
C HIS A 98 -4.06 44.08 0.34
N ALA A 99 -3.76 43.72 -0.91
CA ALA A 99 -3.78 44.67 -2.03
C ALA A 99 -5.18 45.30 -2.22
N THR A 100 -6.25 44.50 -2.09
CA THR A 100 -7.63 44.99 -2.21
C THR A 100 -7.98 45.97 -1.08
N ASN A 101 -7.52 45.70 0.15
CA ASN A 101 -7.73 46.62 1.28
C ASN A 101 -6.99 47.94 1.08
N GLU A 102 -5.75 47.90 0.59
CA GLU A 102 -4.97 49.11 0.28
C GLU A 102 -5.70 49.95 -0.79
N GLU A 103 -6.14 49.34 -1.89
CA GLU A 103 -6.88 50.04 -2.94
C GLU A 103 -8.21 50.65 -2.44
N LEU A 104 -8.93 49.94 -1.57
CA LEU A 104 -10.16 50.44 -0.94
C LEU A 104 -9.88 51.63 -0.01
N GLN A 105 -8.80 51.59 0.77
CA GLN A 105 -8.39 52.69 1.63
C GLN A 105 -8.03 53.94 0.81
N GLU A 106 -7.25 53.78 -0.26
CA GLU A 106 -6.91 54.89 -1.16
C GLU A 106 -8.16 55.53 -1.77
N LYS A 107 -9.09 54.72 -2.29
CA LYS A 107 -10.36 55.21 -2.85
C LYS A 107 -11.21 55.94 -1.80
N ALA A 108 -11.30 55.40 -0.58
CA ALA A 108 -12.04 56.05 0.50
C ALA A 108 -11.45 57.43 0.84
N GLN A 109 -10.12 57.53 0.86
CA GLN A 109 -9.42 58.77 1.17
C GLN A 109 -9.56 59.81 0.07
N LEU A 110 -9.53 59.40 -1.21
CA LEU A 110 -9.81 60.29 -2.35
C LEU A 110 -11.23 60.86 -2.29
N LEU A 111 -12.24 60.01 -2.06
CA LEU A 111 -13.63 60.44 -1.92
C LEU A 111 -13.85 61.39 -0.75
N GLU A 112 -13.13 61.19 0.36
CA GLU A 112 -13.23 62.08 1.51
C GLU A 112 -12.62 63.46 1.21
N ASN A 113 -11.52 63.50 0.45
CA ASN A 113 -10.91 64.76 0.02
C ASN A 113 -11.78 65.51 -0.99
N GLU A 114 -12.44 64.81 -1.92
CA GLU A 114 -13.40 65.41 -2.86
C GLU A 114 -14.59 66.05 -2.13
N LYS A 115 -15.10 65.42 -1.06
CA LYS A 115 -16.21 65.98 -0.26
C LYS A 115 -15.83 67.21 0.57
N LYS A 116 -14.53 67.47 0.78
CA LYS A 116 -14.03 68.60 1.57
C LYS A 116 -13.70 69.83 0.71
N GLN A 117 -13.71 69.72 -0.61
CA GLN A 117 -13.65 70.83 -1.57
C GLN A 117 -15.04 71.34 -1.90
#